data_AF-A0A8E0RS93-F1
#
_entry.id   AF-A0A8E0RS93-F1
#
_cell.length_a   1.000
_cell.length_b   1.000
_cell.length_c   1.000
_cell.angle_alpha   90.00
_cell.angle_beta   90.00
_cell.angle_gamma   90.00
#
_symmetry.space_group_name_H-M   'P 1'
#
loop_
_entity.id
_entity.type
_entity.pdbx_description
1 polymer ?
#
loop_
_entity_poly.entity_id
_entity_poly.type
_entity_poly.pdbx_seq_one_letter_code
_entity_poly.pdbx_strand_id
1 'polypeptide(L)'
;MHLILKYSPFRCMKDFFAQFDKLKDASGTVVIIYNMKLLDHGAPELDITTNPRDILLASGPENEETVEPDAEYVVPLEKRSLRAYVSILYSDPRMKVYLQGRKVQTKRLLATLHSARKYNFASKTFRTRAEADLAKAKNDVKIGKSASAKFSLFYLSCR
;
A
#
# COMPACT_ATOMS: atom_id res chain seq x y z
N MET A 1 -28.65 6.38 -3.35
CA MET A 1 -28.20 6.38 -4.77
C MET A 1 -28.24 7.75 -5.43
N HIS A 2 -29.20 8.63 -5.12
CA HIS A 2 -29.30 9.95 -5.75
C HIS A 2 -28.04 10.84 -5.61
N LEU A 3 -27.40 10.85 -4.43
CA LEU A 3 -26.15 11.59 -4.21
C LEU A 3 -25.00 11.10 -5.09
N ILE A 4 -24.87 9.77 -5.22
CA ILE A 4 -23.83 9.17 -6.06
C ILE A 4 -24.06 9.59 -7.51
N LEU A 5 -25.28 9.43 -8.03
CA LEU A 5 -25.56 9.79 -9.43
C LEU A 5 -25.45 11.29 -9.72
N LYS A 6 -25.52 12.15 -8.70
CA LYS A 6 -25.42 13.60 -8.84
C LYS A 6 -23.99 14.13 -8.78
N TYR A 7 -23.15 13.58 -7.90
CA TYR A 7 -21.80 14.12 -7.61
C TYR A 7 -20.65 13.19 -8.00
N SER A 8 -20.94 11.91 -8.29
CA SER A 8 -19.96 10.94 -8.78
C SER A 8 -19.76 11.09 -10.29
N PRO A 9 -18.68 10.52 -10.87
CA PRO A 9 -18.50 10.46 -12.32
C PRO A 9 -19.60 9.67 -13.04
N PHE A 10 -20.37 8.86 -12.32
CA PHE A 10 -21.45 8.04 -12.87
C PHE A 10 -22.78 8.80 -12.83
N ARG A 11 -23.35 9.06 -14.00
CA ARG A 11 -24.66 9.74 -14.12
C ARG A 11 -25.84 8.78 -14.16
N CYS A 12 -25.60 7.50 -14.41
CA CYS A 12 -26.65 6.48 -14.42
C CYS A 12 -26.24 5.21 -13.64
N MET A 13 -27.25 4.45 -13.19
CA MET A 13 -27.03 3.20 -12.45
C MET A 13 -26.31 2.15 -13.30
N LYS A 14 -26.57 2.12 -14.62
CA LYS A 14 -25.94 1.17 -15.54
C LYS A 14 -24.42 1.35 -15.57
N ASP A 15 -23.95 2.59 -15.67
CA ASP A 15 -22.50 2.89 -15.71
C ASP A 15 -21.81 2.59 -14.37
N PHE A 16 -22.54 2.76 -13.27
CA PHE A 16 -22.08 2.44 -11.93
C PHE A 16 -21.92 0.93 -11.75
N PHE A 17 -22.95 0.14 -12.10
CA PHE A 17 -22.89 -1.32 -12.01
C PHE A 17 -21.87 -1.94 -12.97
N ALA A 18 -21.67 -1.34 -14.15
CA ALA A 18 -20.63 -1.74 -15.09
C ALA A 18 -19.21 -1.68 -14.51
N GLN A 19 -18.96 -0.95 -13.41
CA GLN A 19 -17.66 -1.00 -12.73
C GLN A 19 -17.47 -2.29 -11.91
N PHE A 20 -18.54 -2.82 -11.32
CA PHE A 20 -18.49 -4.08 -10.58
C PHE A 20 -18.34 -5.27 -11.53
N ASP A 21 -18.94 -5.20 -12.72
CA ASP A 21 -18.80 -6.23 -13.76
C ASP A 21 -17.35 -6.40 -14.25
N LYS A 22 -16.47 -5.42 -13.99
CA LYS A 22 -15.03 -5.52 -14.29
C LYS A 22 -14.28 -6.45 -13.34
N LEU A 23 -14.83 -6.72 -12.15
CA LEU A 23 -14.27 -7.67 -11.21
C LEU A 23 -14.63 -9.08 -11.68
N LYS A 24 -13.62 -9.93 -11.89
CA LYS A 24 -13.82 -11.31 -12.32
C LYS A 24 -14.16 -12.27 -11.18
N ASP A 25 -13.77 -11.89 -9.96
CA ASP A 25 -13.86 -12.72 -8.77
C ASP A 25 -15.08 -12.35 -7.92
N ALA A 26 -15.51 -13.28 -7.05
CA ALA A 26 -16.65 -13.08 -6.16
C ALA A 26 -16.45 -11.96 -5.12
N SER A 27 -15.20 -11.56 -4.86
CA SER A 27 -14.87 -10.46 -3.96
C SER A 27 -13.75 -9.61 -4.54
N GLY A 28 -13.83 -8.30 -4.30
CA GLY A 28 -12.85 -7.34 -4.78
C GLY A 28 -13.24 -5.92 -4.42
N THR A 29 -12.29 -5.00 -4.62
CA THR A 29 -12.50 -3.57 -4.34
C THR A 29 -12.01 -2.77 -5.53
N VAL A 30 -12.86 -1.86 -6.02
CA VAL A 30 -12.49 -0.88 -7.05
C VAL A 30 -12.53 0.49 -6.43
N VAL A 31 -11.40 1.20 -6.47
CA VAL A 31 -11.29 2.58 -6.00
C VAL A 31 -11.10 3.48 -7.20
N ILE A 32 -11.95 4.50 -7.31
CA ILE A 32 -11.92 5.47 -8.41
C ILE A 32 -11.71 6.85 -7.81
N ILE A 33 -10.56 7.43 -8.09
CA ILE A 33 -10.21 8.79 -7.71
C ILE A 33 -10.41 9.65 -8.95
N TYR A 34 -11.14 10.75 -8.79
CA TYR A 34 -11.46 11.70 -9.85
C TYR A 34 -11.30 13.12 -9.29
N ASN A 35 -11.34 14.12 -10.18
CA ASN A 35 -10.94 15.51 -9.86
C ASN A 35 -9.52 15.56 -9.27
N MET A 36 -8.58 15.02 -10.05
CA MET A 36 -7.17 15.01 -9.70
C MET A 36 -6.64 16.44 -9.50
N LYS A 37 -5.65 16.59 -8.64
CA LYS A 37 -4.99 17.88 -8.43
C LYS A 37 -4.30 18.35 -9.72
N LEU A 38 -4.39 19.65 -9.93
CA LEU A 38 -3.79 20.34 -11.04
C LEU A 38 -2.63 21.19 -10.52
N LEU A 39 -1.58 21.29 -11.33
CA LEU A 39 -0.47 22.22 -11.14
C LEU A 39 -0.92 23.66 -11.50
N ASP A 40 -0.07 24.65 -11.21
CA ASP A 40 -0.36 26.07 -11.45
C ASP A 40 -0.68 26.39 -12.91
N HIS A 41 -0.07 25.65 -13.85
CA HIS A 41 -0.34 25.74 -15.28
C HIS A 41 -1.59 24.95 -15.72
N GLY A 42 -2.37 24.42 -14.78
CA GLY A 42 -3.64 23.75 -15.02
C GLY A 42 -3.57 22.31 -15.54
N ALA A 43 -2.37 21.73 -15.71
CA ALA A 43 -2.24 20.32 -16.08
C ALA A 43 -2.21 19.42 -14.83
N PRO A 44 -2.58 18.13 -14.96
CA PRO A 44 -2.57 17.21 -13.81
C PRO A 44 -1.17 16.95 -13.28
N GLU A 45 -1.04 16.76 -11.97
CA GLU A 45 0.24 16.39 -11.32
C GLU A 45 0.79 15.04 -11.83
N LEU A 46 -0.10 14.14 -12.24
CA LEU A 46 0.24 12.80 -12.74
C LEU A 46 0.16 12.77 -14.26
N ASP A 47 1.30 12.55 -14.90
CA ASP A 47 1.41 12.40 -16.34
C ASP A 47 1.29 10.92 -16.75
N ILE A 48 0.26 10.62 -17.51
CA ILE A 48 -0.03 9.31 -18.10
C ILE A 48 0.23 9.26 -19.61
N THR A 49 0.65 10.38 -20.21
CA THR A 49 0.75 10.57 -21.66
C THR A 49 2.15 10.31 -22.18
N THR A 50 3.20 10.82 -21.50
CA THR A 50 4.59 10.67 -21.96
C THR A 50 5.03 9.22 -22.08
N ASN A 51 4.62 8.36 -21.14
CA ASN A 51 4.88 6.93 -21.20
C ASN A 51 3.58 6.15 -21.00
N PRO A 52 3.04 5.49 -22.04
CA PRO A 52 1.77 4.77 -21.96
C PRO A 52 1.85 3.53 -21.07
N ARG A 53 3.04 3.15 -20.60
CA ARG A 53 3.26 2.03 -19.69
C ARG A 53 3.51 2.49 -18.25
N ASP A 54 3.54 3.78 -17.98
CA ASP A 54 3.91 4.32 -16.68
C ASP A 54 2.97 5.45 -16.23
N ILE A 55 3.13 5.88 -15.00
CA ILE A 55 2.54 7.10 -14.46
C ILE A 55 3.72 7.89 -13.89
N LEU A 56 4.01 9.02 -14.50
CA LEU A 56 5.13 9.88 -14.12
C LEU A 56 4.61 11.06 -13.30
N LEU A 57 5.45 11.58 -12.43
CA LEU A 57 5.21 12.90 -11.87
C LEU A 57 5.50 13.94 -12.97
N ALA A 58 4.53 14.83 -13.22
CA ALA A 58 4.75 15.95 -14.11
C ALA A 58 5.87 16.84 -13.52
N SER A 59 6.88 17.16 -14.33
CA SER A 59 7.95 18.06 -13.91
C SER A 59 7.37 19.46 -13.75
N GLY A 60 7.15 19.90 -12.51
CA GLY A 60 7.01 21.32 -12.23
C GLY A 60 8.35 22.05 -12.42
N PRO A 61 8.35 23.38 -12.60
CA PRO A 61 9.57 24.18 -12.75
C PRO A 61 10.55 23.98 -11.59
N GLU A 62 10.06 23.65 -10.39
CA GLU A 62 10.89 23.42 -9.21
C GLU A 62 11.76 22.15 -9.27
N ASN A 63 11.44 21.19 -10.16
CA ASN A 63 12.29 20.01 -10.36
C ASN A 63 13.51 20.30 -11.25
N GLU A 64 13.59 21.50 -11.85
CA GLU A 64 14.76 22.00 -12.56
C GLU A 64 15.64 22.90 -11.65
N GLU A 65 15.09 23.49 -10.59
CA GLU A 65 15.74 24.55 -9.80
C GLU A 65 16.61 24.08 -8.62
N THR A 66 16.80 22.77 -8.39
CA THR A 66 17.79 22.28 -7.39
C THR A 66 18.93 21.48 -8.01
N VAL A 67 19.22 21.71 -9.29
CA VAL A 67 20.51 21.32 -9.86
C VAL A 67 21.43 22.53 -9.76
N GLU A 68 22.02 22.72 -8.56
CA GLU A 68 23.30 23.41 -8.46
C GLU A 68 24.23 22.79 -9.54
N PRO A 69 24.83 23.59 -10.43
CA PRO A 69 25.55 23.09 -11.61
C PRO A 69 26.76 22.20 -11.29
N ASP A 70 27.14 22.10 -10.01
CA ASP A 70 28.30 21.38 -9.51
C ASP A 70 27.96 20.11 -8.70
N ALA A 71 26.68 19.74 -8.57
CA ALA A 71 26.26 18.50 -7.91
C ALA A 71 25.66 17.52 -8.92
N GLU A 72 26.37 16.42 -9.19
CA GLU A 72 25.91 15.24 -9.94
C GLU A 72 24.81 14.47 -9.16
N TYR A 73 23.77 15.17 -8.70
CA TYR A 73 22.65 14.57 -7.98
C TYR A 73 21.57 14.16 -8.97
N VAL A 74 21.73 12.98 -9.56
CA VAL A 74 20.69 12.37 -10.37
C VAL A 74 19.52 11.98 -9.47
N VAL A 75 18.36 12.62 -9.67
CA VAL A 75 17.12 12.28 -8.95
C VAL A 75 16.80 10.79 -9.18
N PRO A 76 16.67 9.98 -8.12
CA PRO A 76 16.34 8.56 -8.25
C PRO A 76 15.07 8.36 -9.06
N LEU A 77 15.08 7.37 -9.96
CA LEU A 77 13.97 7.09 -10.86
C LEU A 77 12.67 6.80 -10.09
N GLU A 78 12.78 6.24 -8.89
CA GLU A 78 11.67 5.93 -8.00
C GLU A 78 10.95 7.16 -7.46
N LYS A 79 11.56 8.36 -7.51
CA LYS A 79 10.89 9.60 -7.14
C LYS A 79 10.03 10.17 -8.28
N ARG A 80 10.33 9.81 -9.53
CA ARG A 80 9.63 10.34 -10.72
C ARG A 80 8.67 9.33 -11.35
N SER A 81 9.04 8.05 -11.38
CA SER A 81 8.28 6.97 -12.00
C SER A 81 7.56 6.13 -10.95
N LEU A 82 6.24 6.03 -11.07
CA LEU A 82 5.45 5.16 -10.21
C LEU A 82 5.81 3.69 -10.45
N ARG A 83 6.08 3.27 -11.68
CA ARG A 83 6.50 1.89 -11.97
C ARG A 83 7.81 1.53 -11.28
N ALA A 84 8.79 2.42 -11.28
CA ALA A 84 10.04 2.22 -10.57
C ALA A 84 9.81 2.16 -9.05
N TYR A 85 9.02 3.09 -8.50
CA TYR A 85 8.66 3.12 -7.09
C TYR A 85 7.96 1.83 -6.62
N VAL A 86 6.92 1.41 -7.34
CA VAL A 86 6.15 0.19 -7.05
C VAL A 86 7.03 -1.06 -7.14
N SER A 87 8.08 -1.05 -7.96
CA SER A 87 8.98 -2.20 -8.07
C SER A 87 9.75 -2.52 -6.79
N ILE A 88 9.96 -1.52 -5.91
CA ILE A 88 10.69 -1.64 -4.64
C ILE A 88 9.82 -1.38 -3.40
N LEU A 89 8.53 -1.09 -3.59
CA LEU A 89 7.59 -0.70 -2.52
C LEU A 89 7.51 -1.73 -1.39
N TYR A 90 7.63 -3.01 -1.71
CA TYR A 90 7.59 -4.10 -0.74
C TYR A 90 8.92 -4.86 -0.73
N SER A 91 9.42 -5.13 0.47
CA SER A 91 10.62 -5.97 0.66
C SER A 91 10.40 -7.42 0.15
N ASP A 92 9.21 -7.99 0.42
CA ASP A 92 8.78 -9.29 -0.12
C ASP A 92 7.52 -9.14 -1.00
N PRO A 93 7.68 -8.90 -2.32
CA PRO A 93 6.55 -8.66 -3.22
C PRO A 93 5.81 -9.98 -3.54
N ARG A 94 4.58 -10.13 -3.02
CA ARG A 94 3.68 -11.27 -3.33
C ARG A 94 2.52 -10.89 -4.24
N MET A 95 2.04 -9.66 -4.12
CA MET A 95 0.95 -9.13 -4.94
C MET A 95 1.44 -8.78 -6.34
N LYS A 96 0.70 -9.20 -7.38
CA LYS A 96 0.98 -8.81 -8.76
C LYS A 96 0.38 -7.43 -9.02
N VAL A 97 1.22 -6.45 -9.32
CA VAL A 97 0.77 -5.10 -9.67
C VAL A 97 0.81 -4.90 -11.19
N TYR A 98 -0.23 -4.30 -11.73
CA TYR A 98 -0.33 -3.91 -13.13
C TYR A 98 -0.55 -2.39 -13.19
N LEU A 99 0.27 -1.70 -13.99
CA LEU A 99 0.12 -0.27 -14.27
C LEU A 99 -0.15 -0.10 -15.76
N GLN A 100 -1.18 0.67 -16.13
CA GLN A 100 -1.61 0.87 -17.52
C GLN A 100 -1.74 -0.46 -18.31
N GLY A 101 -2.32 -1.49 -17.66
CA GLY A 101 -2.48 -2.83 -18.25
C GLY A 101 -1.19 -3.65 -18.40
N ARG A 102 -0.04 -3.15 -17.95
CA ARG A 102 1.27 -3.84 -18.03
C ARG A 102 1.77 -4.22 -16.65
N LYS A 103 2.10 -5.50 -16.47
CA LYS A 103 2.66 -6.05 -15.23
C LYS A 103 3.92 -5.28 -14.82
N VAL A 104 4.02 -4.92 -13.55
CA VAL A 104 5.24 -4.33 -12.96
C VAL A 104 6.20 -5.44 -12.57
N GLN A 105 7.48 -5.27 -12.91
CA GLN A 105 8.53 -6.19 -12.50
C GLN A 105 9.01 -5.81 -11.11
N THR A 106 8.43 -6.42 -10.08
CA THR A 106 8.84 -6.22 -8.68
C THR A 106 10.19 -6.87 -8.42
N LYS A 107 11.05 -6.19 -7.66
CA LYS A 107 12.40 -6.64 -7.35
C LYS A 107 12.54 -6.85 -5.85
N ARG A 108 13.20 -7.94 -5.46
CA ARG A 108 13.72 -8.09 -4.09
C ARG A 108 15.10 -7.44 -4.06
N LEU A 109 15.23 -6.30 -3.39
CA LEU A 109 16.48 -5.53 -3.37
C LEU A 109 17.70 -6.35 -2.92
N LEU A 110 17.51 -7.25 -1.95
CA LEU A 110 18.58 -8.13 -1.48
C LEU A 110 19.11 -9.08 -2.57
N ALA A 111 18.29 -9.43 -3.56
CA ALA A 111 18.69 -10.32 -4.65
C ALA A 111 19.28 -9.56 -5.86
N THR A 112 19.17 -8.24 -5.90
CA THR A 112 19.71 -7.42 -7.00
C THR A 112 21.10 -6.87 -6.72
N LEU A 113 21.55 -6.90 -5.45
CA LEU A 113 22.84 -6.38 -5.04
C LEU A 113 23.95 -7.43 -5.24
N HIS A 114 25.13 -6.97 -5.65
CA HIS A 114 26.32 -7.80 -5.69
C HIS A 114 26.87 -8.03 -4.28
N SER A 115 27.18 -9.28 -3.92
CA SER A 115 27.82 -9.66 -2.65
C SER A 115 27.08 -9.15 -1.39
N ALA A 116 25.75 -9.29 -1.35
CA ALA A 116 24.93 -8.90 -0.22
C ALA A 116 25.36 -9.61 1.08
N ARG A 117 25.58 -8.83 2.16
CA ARG A 117 25.92 -9.33 3.50
C ARG A 117 24.78 -9.06 4.48
N LYS A 118 24.62 -9.96 5.46
CA LYS A 118 23.64 -9.83 6.53
C LYS A 118 24.34 -9.58 7.86
N TYR A 119 23.92 -8.54 8.55
CA TYR A 119 24.36 -8.24 9.92
C TYR A 119 23.17 -8.35 10.87
N ASN A 120 23.35 -9.06 11.97
CA ASN A 120 22.30 -9.22 12.98
C ASN A 120 22.39 -8.08 13.98
N PHE A 121 21.34 -7.27 14.08
CA PHE A 121 21.22 -6.19 15.07
C PHE A 121 20.28 -6.62 16.20
N ALA A 122 20.82 -6.76 17.41
CA ALA A 122 20.05 -7.14 18.59
C ALA A 122 19.44 -5.90 19.27
N SER A 123 18.17 -5.62 18.97
CA SER A 123 17.46 -4.48 19.55
C SER A 123 16.93 -4.78 20.96
N LYS A 124 17.37 -3.98 21.94
CA LYS A 124 16.83 -4.02 23.31
C LYS A 124 15.34 -3.67 23.36
N THR A 125 14.90 -2.69 22.56
CA THR A 125 13.50 -2.25 22.53
C THR A 125 12.57 -3.30 21.93
N PHE A 126 13.05 -4.06 20.94
CA PHE A 126 12.29 -5.17 20.39
C PHE A 126 12.12 -6.28 21.42
N ARG A 127 13.19 -6.62 22.14
CA ARG A 127 13.16 -7.64 23.20
C ARG A 127 12.17 -7.30 24.31
N THR A 128 12.24 -6.08 24.86
CA THR A 128 11.35 -5.68 25.97
C THR A 128 9.88 -5.67 25.56
N ARG A 129 9.56 -5.25 24.33
CA ARG A 129 8.18 -5.30 23.79
C ARG A 129 7.69 -6.74 23.64
N ALA A 130 8.51 -7.62 23.07
CA ALA A 130 8.15 -9.04 22.92
C ALA A 130 7.93 -9.72 24.28
N GLU A 131 8.76 -9.43 25.28
CA GLU A 131 8.60 -9.94 26.65
C GLU A 131 7.31 -9.42 27.30
N ALA A 132 6.98 -8.14 27.11
CA ALA A 132 5.74 -7.54 27.62
C ALA A 132 4.49 -8.15 26.95
N ASP A 133 4.48 -8.32 25.63
CA ASP A 133 3.39 -8.95 24.89
C ASP A 133 3.18 -10.40 25.35
N LEU A 134 4.27 -11.12 25.60
CA LEU A 134 4.23 -12.49 26.12
C LEU A 134 3.70 -12.56 27.55
N ALA A 135 4.07 -11.61 28.42
CA ALA A 135 3.53 -11.51 29.77
C ALA A 135 2.02 -11.22 29.75
N LYS A 136 1.58 -10.31 28.87
CA LYS A 136 0.17 -10.00 28.66
C LYS A 136 -0.62 -11.23 28.20
N ALA A 137 -0.16 -11.90 27.15
CA ALA A 137 -0.80 -13.12 26.64
C ALA A 137 -0.88 -14.23 27.70
N LYS A 138 0.15 -14.41 28.53
CA LYS A 138 0.12 -15.36 29.64
C LYS A 138 -0.94 -15.03 30.68
N ASN A 139 -1.12 -13.76 31.00
CA ASN A 139 -2.16 -13.31 31.93
C ASN A 139 -3.56 -13.52 31.34
N ASP A 140 -3.75 -13.19 30.06
CA ASP A 140 -5.02 -13.39 29.35
C ASP A 140 -5.41 -14.88 29.32
N VAL A 141 -4.45 -15.77 29.11
CA VAL A 141 -4.67 -17.23 29.17
C VAL A 141 -5.04 -17.69 30.58
N LYS A 142 -4.40 -17.16 31.63
CA LYS A 142 -4.77 -17.50 33.02
C LYS A 142 -6.20 -17.05 33.35
N ILE A 143 -6.55 -15.84 32.94
CA ILE A 143 -7.90 -15.29 33.13
C ILE A 143 -8.91 -16.15 32.36
N GLY A 144 -8.65 -16.46 31.08
CA GLY A 144 -9.51 -17.33 30.27
C GLY A 144 -9.70 -18.73 30.87
N LYS A 145 -8.63 -19.35 31.38
CA LYS A 145 -8.70 -20.65 32.06
C LYS A 145 -9.54 -20.60 33.33
N SER A 146 -9.35 -19.57 34.16
CA SER A 146 -10.14 -19.41 35.39
C SER A 146 -11.62 -19.11 35.11
N ALA A 147 -11.91 -18.31 34.08
CA ALA A 147 -13.28 -18.05 33.63
C ALA A 147 -13.94 -19.33 33.07
N SER A 148 -13.23 -20.12 32.27
CA SER A 148 -13.70 -21.41 31.76
C SER A 148 -13.97 -22.42 32.87
N ALA A 149 -13.10 -22.49 33.89
CA ALA A 149 -13.29 -23.38 35.04
C ALA A 149 -14.56 -22.99 35.83
N LYS A 150 -14.74 -21.69 36.11
CA LYS A 150 -15.94 -21.15 36.75
C LYS A 150 -17.21 -21.43 35.93
N PHE A 151 -17.13 -21.30 34.60
CA PHE A 151 -18.27 -21.60 33.72
C PHE A 151 -18.65 -23.08 33.76
N SER A 152 -17.67 -24.00 33.80
CA SER A 152 -17.96 -25.44 33.92
C SER A 152 -18.59 -25.80 35.27
N LEU A 153 -18.14 -25.17 36.35
CA LEU A 153 -18.69 -25.34 37.69
C LEU A 153 -20.14 -24.82 37.78
N PHE A 154 -20.41 -23.67 37.16
CA PHE A 154 -21.77 -23.13 37.07
C PHE A 154 -22.70 -24.05 36.26
N TYR A 155 -22.24 -24.57 35.13
CA TYR A 155 -23.04 -25.49 34.30
C TYR A 155 -23.34 -26.83 35.00
N LEU A 156 -22.40 -27.36 35.80
CA LEU A 156 -22.65 -28.55 36.63
C LEU A 156 -23.61 -28.27 37.79
N SER A 157 -23.61 -27.04 38.33
CA SER A 157 -24.49 -26.64 39.43
C SER A 157 -25.93 -26.37 39.00
N CYS A 158 -26.18 -26.11 37.72
CA CYS A 158 -27.52 -25.85 37.17
C CYS A 158 -28.20 -27.10 36.58
N ARG A 159 -27.63 -28.29 36.78
CA ARG A 159 -28.15 -29.58 36.33
C ARG A 159 -28.56 -30.42 37.53
#